data_AF-A0A1A8BNW6-F1
#
_entry.id   AF-A0A1A8BNW6-F1
#
_cell.length_a   1.000
_cell.length_b   1.000
_cell.length_c   1.000
_cell.angle_alpha   90.00
_cell.angle_beta   90.00
_cell.angle_gamma   90.00
#
_symmetry.space_group_name_H-M   'P 1'
#
loop_
_entity.id
_entity.type
_entity.pdbx_description
1 polymer ?
#
loop_
_entity_poly.entity_id
_entity_poly.type
_entity_poly.pdbx_seq_one_letter_code
_entity_poly.pdbx_strand_id
1 'polypeptide(L)'
;MLIVLAFIILFHLVAAVLLFVATIHNAWWVVSSTRGDVIYTDLWYSCNVTCYPVENSHTVEAAYLQAVQATIILATILCCISFFIFLLQLFSIKQGERFIFTAIIQLLASVCVMIAASIYTTQNKSFHVPSLQRGSFGSSYILAWISFPMTLVSGLMYLVLRKRK
;
A
#
# COMPACT_ATOMS: atom_id res chain seq x y z
N MET A 1 -29.19 -5.22 -6.24
CA MET A 1 -28.29 -4.08 -6.53
C MET A 1 -27.56 -3.61 -5.28
N LEU A 2 -28.27 -3.38 -4.17
CA LEU A 2 -27.69 -2.90 -2.90
C LEU A 2 -26.63 -3.83 -2.29
N ILE A 3 -26.84 -5.15 -2.31
CA ILE A 3 -25.88 -6.13 -1.77
C ILE A 3 -24.53 -6.07 -2.51
N VAL A 4 -24.58 -6.04 -3.85
CA VAL A 4 -23.37 -5.96 -4.68
C VAL A 4 -22.63 -4.64 -4.43
N LEU A 5 -23.37 -3.52 -4.33
CA LEU A 5 -22.80 -2.22 -3.98
C LEU A 5 -22.14 -2.23 -2.59
N ALA A 6 -22.80 -2.80 -1.59
CA ALA A 6 -22.25 -2.93 -0.24
C ALA A 6 -20.96 -3.76 -0.24
N PHE A 7 -20.92 -4.86 -1.00
CA PHE A 7 -19.71 -5.68 -1.16
C PHE A 7 -18.56 -4.90 -1.79
N ILE A 8 -18.83 -4.10 -2.85
CA ILE A 8 -17.81 -3.27 -3.50
C ILE A 8 -17.26 -2.21 -2.55
N ILE A 9 -18.15 -1.54 -1.81
CA ILE A 9 -17.76 -0.53 -0.81
C ILE A 9 -16.89 -1.18 0.26
N LEU A 10 -17.33 -2.31 0.82
CA LEU A 10 -16.59 -3.04 1.84
C LEU A 10 -15.23 -3.51 1.31
N PHE A 11 -15.18 -4.07 0.10
CA PHE A 11 -13.95 -4.54 -0.52
C PHE A 11 -12.95 -3.40 -0.70
N HIS A 12 -13.39 -2.22 -1.16
CA HIS A 12 -12.53 -1.04 -1.26
C HIS A 12 -12.04 -0.61 0.12
N LEU A 13 -12.92 -0.53 1.12
CA LEU A 13 -12.54 -0.14 2.48
C LEU A 13 -11.51 -1.09 3.08
N VAL A 14 -11.67 -2.41 2.92
CA VAL A 14 -10.67 -3.38 3.39
C VAL A 14 -9.34 -3.17 2.66
N ALA A 15 -9.34 -2.99 1.34
CA ALA A 15 -8.11 -2.69 0.59
C ALA A 15 -7.42 -1.42 1.11
N ALA A 16 -8.19 -0.37 1.37
CA ALA A 16 -7.67 0.88 1.91
C ALA A 16 -7.10 0.70 3.33
N VAL A 17 -7.81 -0.01 4.22
CA VAL A 17 -7.32 -0.29 5.59
C VAL A 17 -6.03 -1.09 5.56
N LEU A 18 -5.94 -2.14 4.74
CA LEU A 18 -4.71 -2.93 4.62
C LEU A 18 -3.56 -2.10 4.06
N LEU A 19 -3.83 -1.22 3.08
CA LEU A 19 -2.82 -0.30 2.54
C LEU A 19 -2.37 0.74 3.59
N PHE A 20 -3.29 1.26 4.41
CA PHE A 20 -2.95 2.15 5.52
C PHE A 20 -2.07 1.43 6.55
N VAL A 21 -2.46 0.23 6.99
CA VAL A 21 -1.67 -0.54 7.96
C VAL A 21 -0.29 -0.87 7.38
N ALA A 22 -0.23 -1.31 6.12
CA ALA A 22 1.03 -1.51 5.43
C ALA A 22 1.87 -0.23 5.37
N THR A 23 1.25 0.95 5.26
CA THR A 23 1.99 2.22 5.18
C THR A 23 2.48 2.72 6.54
N ILE A 24 1.75 2.50 7.64
CA ILE A 24 2.02 3.18 8.93
C ILE A 24 2.62 2.27 10.01
N HIS A 25 2.41 0.95 9.93
CA HIS A 25 2.79 0.04 11.00
C HIS A 25 4.21 -0.49 10.81
N ASN A 26 5.05 -0.33 11.84
CA ASN A 26 6.49 -0.55 11.75
C ASN A 26 6.92 -2.02 11.69
N ALA A 27 6.64 -2.71 10.58
CA ALA A 27 6.93 -4.12 10.40
C ALA A 27 7.11 -4.53 8.93
N TRP A 28 7.81 -3.74 8.12
CA TRP A 28 8.20 -4.18 6.76
C TRP A 28 9.37 -5.16 6.78
N TRP A 29 10.24 -5.03 7.77
CA TRP A 29 11.45 -5.83 7.92
C TRP A 29 11.71 -6.14 9.39
N VAL A 30 12.17 -7.36 9.65
CA VAL A 30 12.43 -7.85 11.01
C VAL A 30 13.84 -8.41 11.04
N VAL A 31 14.64 -7.95 12.00
CA VAL A 31 16.01 -8.41 12.21
C VAL A 31 16.11 -9.02 13.60
N SER A 32 16.48 -10.29 13.65
CA SER A 32 16.75 -10.99 14.91
C SER A 32 18.25 -10.93 15.20
N SER A 33 18.63 -10.28 16.30
CA SER A 33 20.03 -10.25 16.73
C SER A 33 20.40 -11.54 17.47
N THR A 34 21.70 -11.88 17.46
CA THR A 34 22.23 -13.02 18.22
C THR A 34 22.12 -12.86 19.74
N ARG A 35 21.81 -11.66 20.23
CA ARG A 35 21.62 -11.35 21.66
C ARG A 35 20.16 -11.51 22.12
N GLY A 36 19.24 -11.86 21.23
CA GLY A 36 17.81 -12.03 21.52
C GLY A 36 16.95 -10.79 21.27
N ASP A 37 17.58 -9.63 21.03
CA ASP A 37 16.85 -8.40 20.67
C ASP A 37 16.32 -8.50 19.23
N VAL A 38 15.05 -8.14 19.04
CA VAL A 38 14.38 -8.10 17.74
C VAL A 38 14.15 -6.64 17.35
N ILE A 39 14.67 -6.26 16.18
CA ILE A 39 14.47 -4.94 15.62
C ILE A 39 13.41 -5.05 14.53
N TYR A 40 12.31 -4.33 14.73
CA TYR A 40 11.25 -4.16 13.74
C TYR A 40 11.50 -2.84 12.99
N THR A 41 11.71 -2.92 11.69
CA THR A 41 11.95 -1.76 10.84
C THR A 41 10.82 -1.62 9.82
N ASP A 42 10.43 -0.38 9.58
CA ASP A 42 9.47 0.04 8.56
C ASP A 42 10.14 0.86 7.45
N LEU A 43 9.29 1.47 6.64
CA LEU A 43 9.60 2.60 5.79
C LEU A 43 10.05 3.83 6.58
N TRP A 44 9.54 4.06 7.81
CA TRP A 44 9.73 5.31 8.55
C TRP A 44 10.64 5.20 9.77
N TYR A 45 10.40 4.19 10.62
CA TYR A 45 11.10 4.02 11.88
C TYR A 45 11.69 2.60 12.02
N SER A 46 12.75 2.52 12.81
CA SER A 46 13.30 1.28 13.34
C SER A 46 13.06 1.25 14.85
N CYS A 47 12.45 0.16 15.31
CA CYS A 47 11.93 0.00 16.66
C CYS A 47 12.50 -1.28 17.31
N ASN A 48 13.01 -1.15 18.53
CA ASN A 48 13.19 -2.27 19.46
C ASN A 48 12.39 -1.94 20.74
N VAL A 49 13.06 -1.56 21.84
CA VAL A 49 12.39 -0.99 23.03
C VAL A 49 11.91 0.45 22.78
N THR A 50 12.65 1.19 21.96
CA THR A 50 12.35 2.54 21.52
C THR A 50 12.38 2.61 20.00
N CYS A 51 11.71 3.61 19.43
CA CYS A 51 11.63 3.83 17.98
C CYS A 51 12.41 5.08 17.59
N TYR A 52 13.20 4.96 16.52
CA TYR A 52 13.95 6.07 15.93
C TYR A 52 13.76 6.06 14.41
N PRO A 53 13.84 7.22 13.73
CA PRO A 53 13.81 7.26 12.28
C PRO A 53 14.86 6.33 11.67
N VAL A 54 14.56 5.72 10.52
CA VAL A 54 15.54 4.85 9.84
C VAL A 54 16.81 5.66 9.54
N GLU A 55 17.94 5.16 10.04
CA GLU A 55 19.24 5.82 9.95
C GLU A 55 19.63 6.09 8.48
N ASN A 56 20.11 7.29 8.18
CA ASN A 56 20.51 7.70 6.83
C ASN A 56 19.40 7.56 5.75
N SER A 57 18.12 7.49 6.14
CA SER A 57 16.99 7.42 5.20
C SER A 57 16.86 8.61 4.23
N HIS A 58 17.50 9.74 4.57
CA HIS A 58 17.50 10.96 3.76
C HIS A 58 18.64 10.99 2.72
N THR A 59 19.60 10.06 2.78
CA THR A 59 20.79 10.07 1.93
C THR A 59 20.56 9.31 0.63
N VAL A 60 21.47 9.47 -0.34
CA VAL A 60 21.39 8.81 -1.65
C VAL A 60 21.50 7.29 -1.57
N GLU A 61 22.15 6.76 -0.54
CA GLU A 61 22.21 5.32 -0.24
C GLU A 61 20.81 4.74 0.03
N ALA A 62 19.89 5.57 0.54
CA ALA A 62 18.50 5.22 0.82
C ALA A 62 17.52 5.66 -0.29
N ALA A 63 18.00 6.00 -1.50
CA ALA A 63 17.13 6.44 -2.60
C ALA A 63 16.02 5.43 -2.94
N TYR A 64 16.29 4.13 -2.80
CA TYR A 64 15.26 3.09 -2.97
C TYR A 64 14.15 3.22 -1.92
N LEU A 65 14.50 3.53 -0.66
CA LEU A 65 13.56 3.67 0.43
C LEU A 65 12.68 4.90 0.20
N GLN A 66 13.27 6.02 -0.25
CA GLN A 66 12.53 7.22 -0.61
C GLN A 66 11.54 6.96 -1.76
N ALA A 67 11.93 6.17 -2.76
CA ALA A 67 11.03 5.76 -3.83
C ALA A 67 9.87 4.91 -3.30
N VAL A 68 10.13 3.95 -2.40
CA VAL A 68 9.09 3.12 -1.77
C VAL A 68 8.14 3.99 -0.92
N GLN A 69 8.68 4.90 -0.10
CA GLN A 69 7.92 5.85 0.72
C GLN A 69 7.01 6.74 -0.14
N ALA A 70 7.56 7.37 -1.18
CA ALA A 70 6.79 8.25 -2.06
C ALA A 70 5.68 7.49 -2.80
N THR A 71 6.00 6.31 -3.34
CA THR A 71 5.03 5.51 -4.11
C THR A 71 3.93 4.94 -3.23
N ILE A 72 4.22 4.52 -2.00
CA ILE A 72 3.17 4.00 -1.11
C ILE A 72 2.28 5.09 -0.52
N ILE A 73 2.83 6.28 -0.24
CA ILE A 73 2.02 7.47 0.09
C ILE A 73 1.08 7.80 -1.07
N LEU A 74 1.63 7.87 -2.29
CA LEU A 74 0.85 8.17 -3.49
C LEU A 74 -0.25 7.11 -3.70
N ALA A 75 0.06 5.83 -3.53
CA ALA A 75 -0.93 4.75 -3.59
C ALA A 75 -2.08 4.96 -2.61
N THR A 76 -1.76 5.31 -1.36
CA THR A 76 -2.75 5.55 -0.30
C THR A 76 -3.65 6.73 -0.63
N ILE A 77 -3.06 7.85 -1.08
CA ILE A 77 -3.81 9.04 -1.52
C ILE A 77 -4.73 8.71 -2.69
N LEU A 78 -4.21 8.05 -3.73
CA LEU A 78 -5.01 7.67 -4.90
C LEU A 78 -6.13 6.70 -4.55
N CYS A 79 -5.90 5.75 -3.64
CA CYS A 79 -6.96 4.85 -3.14
C CYS A 79 -8.09 5.64 -2.46
N CYS A 80 -7.75 6.59 -1.57
CA CYS A 80 -8.75 7.45 -0.92
C CYS A 80 -9.52 8.33 -1.91
N ILE A 81 -8.80 8.94 -2.88
CA ILE A 81 -9.41 9.76 -3.94
C ILE A 81 -10.35 8.91 -4.80
N SER A 82 -9.93 7.70 -5.18
CA SER A 82 -10.78 6.77 -5.94
C SER A 82 -12.05 6.43 -5.17
N PHE A 83 -11.94 6.12 -3.87
CA PHE A 83 -13.12 5.84 -3.04
C PHE A 83 -14.07 7.03 -2.97
N PHE A 84 -13.55 8.24 -2.75
CA PHE A 84 -14.38 9.44 -2.71
C PHE A 84 -15.09 9.71 -4.04
N ILE A 85 -14.36 9.62 -5.16
CA ILE A 85 -14.93 9.78 -6.50
C ILE A 85 -15.98 8.70 -6.78
N PHE A 86 -15.74 7.46 -6.37
CA PHE A 86 -16.72 6.38 -6.49
C PHE A 86 -18.04 6.77 -5.84
N LEU A 87 -17.99 7.25 -4.59
CA LEU A 87 -19.18 7.70 -3.86
C LEU A 87 -19.91 8.84 -4.58
N LEU A 88 -19.17 9.83 -5.09
CA LEU A 88 -19.78 10.91 -5.88
C LEU A 88 -20.41 10.39 -7.18
N GLN A 89 -19.75 9.47 -7.86
CA GLN A 89 -20.22 8.87 -9.11
C GLN A 89 -21.51 8.04 -8.90
N LEU A 90 -21.75 7.49 -7.71
CA LEU A 90 -23.01 6.81 -7.41
C LEU A 90 -24.23 7.72 -7.65
N PHE A 91 -24.10 9.01 -7.33
CA PHE A 91 -25.18 9.99 -7.49
C PHE A 91 -25.12 10.69 -8.86
N SER A 92 -23.94 11.06 -9.33
CA SER A 92 -23.78 11.93 -10.51
C SER A 92 -23.82 11.23 -11.87
N ILE A 93 -23.45 9.93 -11.95
CA ILE A 93 -23.37 9.22 -13.23
C ILE A 93 -24.76 8.95 -13.82
N LYS A 94 -24.90 8.99 -15.16
CA LYS A 94 -26.16 8.63 -15.84
C LYS A 94 -26.37 7.13 -15.85
N GLN A 95 -27.63 6.71 -15.90
CA GLN A 95 -27.94 5.29 -16.00
C GLN A 95 -27.31 4.69 -17.26
N GLY A 96 -26.63 3.55 -17.12
CA GLY A 96 -25.94 2.89 -18.21
C GLY A 96 -24.50 3.36 -18.47
N GLU A 97 -23.97 4.30 -17.70
CA GLU A 97 -22.55 4.65 -17.74
C GLU A 97 -21.74 3.81 -16.73
N ARG A 98 -20.41 3.80 -16.91
CA ARG A 98 -19.44 3.02 -16.13
C ARG A 98 -18.57 3.92 -15.26
N PHE A 99 -17.99 3.36 -14.21
CA PHE A 99 -17.15 4.06 -13.24
C PHE A 99 -15.68 4.19 -13.71
N ILE A 100 -15.46 4.56 -14.98
CA ILE A 100 -14.14 4.54 -15.63
C ILE A 100 -13.12 5.44 -14.91
N PHE A 101 -13.53 6.64 -14.49
CA PHE A 101 -12.61 7.57 -13.82
C PHE A 101 -12.14 7.05 -12.46
N THR A 102 -13.07 6.54 -11.63
CA THR A 102 -12.74 5.82 -10.39
C THR A 102 -11.78 4.67 -10.65
N ALA A 103 -12.04 3.88 -11.70
CA ALA A 103 -11.25 2.72 -12.06
C ALA A 103 -9.80 3.08 -12.42
N ILE A 104 -9.58 4.11 -13.24
CA ILE A 104 -8.24 4.56 -13.63
C ILE A 104 -7.42 4.95 -12.39
N ILE A 105 -8.01 5.74 -11.48
CA ILE A 105 -7.32 6.18 -10.26
C ILE A 105 -6.98 4.99 -9.36
N GLN A 106 -7.90 4.03 -9.23
CA GLN A 106 -7.66 2.82 -8.43
C GLN A 106 -6.57 1.92 -9.03
N LEU A 107 -6.53 1.81 -10.36
CA LEU A 107 -5.48 1.06 -11.06
C LEU A 107 -4.11 1.74 -10.90
N LEU A 108 -4.06 3.08 -10.94
CA LEU A 108 -2.83 3.83 -10.64
C LEU A 108 -2.36 3.59 -9.21
N ALA A 109 -3.29 3.60 -8.23
CA ALA A 109 -2.97 3.24 -6.85
C ALA A 109 -2.35 1.83 -6.76
N SER A 110 -2.96 0.86 -7.45
CA SER A 110 -2.45 -0.52 -7.50
C SER A 110 -1.04 -0.62 -8.09
N VAL A 111 -0.77 0.07 -9.19
CA VAL A 111 0.57 0.14 -9.79
C VAL A 111 1.58 0.73 -8.82
N CYS A 112 1.22 1.79 -8.09
CA CYS A 112 2.09 2.37 -7.07
C CYS A 112 2.41 1.38 -5.93
N VAL A 113 1.43 0.61 -5.43
CA VAL A 113 1.68 -0.45 -4.42
C VAL A 113 2.63 -1.52 -4.96
N MET A 114 2.40 -1.97 -6.20
CA MET A 114 3.24 -2.98 -6.85
C MET A 114 4.69 -2.51 -6.98
N ILE A 115 4.91 -1.25 -7.40
CA ILE A 115 6.24 -0.64 -7.52
C ILE A 115 6.91 -0.59 -6.14
N ALA A 116 6.23 -0.08 -5.12
CA ALA A 116 6.75 0.02 -3.75
C ALA A 116 7.22 -1.36 -3.24
N ALA A 117 6.34 -2.37 -3.31
CA ALA A 117 6.65 -3.72 -2.84
C ALA A 117 7.79 -4.37 -3.65
N SER A 118 7.83 -4.17 -4.98
CA SER A 118 8.85 -4.76 -5.86
C SER A 118 10.24 -4.15 -5.65
N ILE A 119 10.33 -2.82 -5.50
CA ILE A 119 11.59 -2.14 -5.19
C ILE A 119 12.12 -2.63 -3.83
N TYR A 120 11.26 -2.66 -2.82
CA TYR A 120 11.65 -3.13 -1.49
C TYR A 120 12.13 -4.58 -1.50
N THR A 121 11.44 -5.45 -2.25
CA THR A 121 11.82 -6.86 -2.42
C THR A 121 13.20 -7.02 -3.01
N THR A 122 13.52 -6.22 -4.03
CA THR A 122 14.81 -6.27 -4.74
C THR A 122 15.96 -5.81 -3.86
N GLN A 123 15.71 -4.87 -2.95
CA GLN A 123 16.73 -4.25 -2.09
C GLN A 123 16.99 -5.02 -0.79
N ASN A 124 16.37 -6.19 -0.60
CA ASN A 124 16.41 -6.94 0.64
C ASN A 124 17.82 -7.34 1.12
N LYS A 125 18.81 -7.42 0.23
CA LYS A 125 20.22 -7.74 0.53
C LYS A 125 21.13 -6.51 0.57
N SER A 126 20.63 -5.36 0.13
CA SER A 126 21.41 -4.14 -0.10
C SER A 126 20.86 -2.97 0.70
N PHE A 127 20.29 -3.24 1.88
CA PHE A 127 19.90 -2.20 2.81
C PHE A 127 21.09 -1.27 3.11
N HIS A 128 20.83 0.03 3.04
CA HIS A 128 21.83 1.09 3.32
C HIS A 128 22.35 1.04 4.75
N VAL A 129 21.60 0.43 5.69
CA VAL A 129 22.07 0.16 7.05
C VAL A 129 22.62 -1.28 7.12
N PRO A 130 23.92 -1.48 7.38
CA PRO A 130 24.52 -2.82 7.42
C PRO A 130 23.91 -3.75 8.47
N SER A 131 23.47 -3.22 9.61
CA SER A 131 22.81 -4.00 10.67
C SER A 131 21.47 -4.59 10.23
N LEU A 132 20.81 -3.99 9.24
CA LEU A 132 19.53 -4.45 8.72
C LEU A 132 19.64 -5.53 7.63
N GLN A 133 20.83 -5.77 7.07
CA GLN A 133 20.99 -6.69 5.94
C GLN A 133 20.70 -8.16 6.27
N ARG A 134 20.69 -8.55 7.55
CA ARG A 134 20.36 -9.91 8.03
C ARG A 134 18.98 -9.99 8.66
N GLY A 135 17.96 -9.60 7.92
CA GLY A 135 16.56 -9.72 8.35
C GLY A 135 15.69 -10.53 7.40
N SER A 136 14.39 -10.48 7.67
CA SER A 136 13.34 -11.10 6.89
C SER A 136 12.15 -10.16 6.73
N PHE A 137 11.33 -10.38 5.71
CA PHE A 137 10.11 -9.61 5.48
C PHE A 137 9.15 -9.73 6.67
N GLY A 138 8.62 -8.58 7.10
CA GLY A 138 7.64 -8.50 8.19
C GLY A 138 6.19 -8.46 7.70
N SER A 139 5.26 -8.32 8.65
CA SER A 139 3.82 -8.36 8.36
C SER A 139 3.34 -7.22 7.46
N SER A 140 3.84 -5.99 7.63
CA SER A 140 3.42 -4.84 6.82
C SER A 140 3.81 -4.99 5.35
N TYR A 141 4.95 -5.62 5.07
CA TYR A 141 5.35 -5.97 3.70
C TYR A 141 4.38 -6.99 3.08
N ILE A 142 3.96 -8.00 3.84
CA ILE A 142 2.96 -8.98 3.38
C ILE A 142 1.63 -8.28 3.10
N LEU A 143 1.22 -7.35 3.98
CA LEU A 143 0.01 -6.56 3.78
C LEU A 143 0.08 -5.69 2.52
N ALA A 144 1.24 -5.14 2.17
CA ALA A 144 1.43 -4.42 0.91
C ALA A 144 1.21 -5.34 -0.31
N TRP A 145 1.77 -6.56 -0.29
CA TRP A 145 1.54 -7.56 -1.33
C TRP A 145 0.12 -8.10 -1.41
N ILE A 146 -0.64 -8.08 -0.30
CA ILE A 146 -2.09 -8.38 -0.31
C ILE A 146 -2.88 -7.17 -0.85
N SER A 147 -2.47 -5.96 -0.50
CA SER A 147 -3.12 -4.72 -0.93
C SER A 147 -3.00 -4.51 -2.45
N PHE A 148 -1.90 -4.94 -3.06
CA PHE A 148 -1.71 -4.89 -4.52
C PHE A 148 -2.83 -5.58 -5.32
N PRO A 149 -3.07 -6.91 -5.20
CA PRO A 149 -4.12 -7.58 -5.95
C PRO A 149 -5.51 -7.09 -5.54
N MET A 150 -5.72 -6.70 -4.28
CA MET A 150 -7.01 -6.15 -3.86
C MET A 150 -7.32 -4.81 -4.54
N THR A 151 -6.36 -3.90 -4.59
CA THR A 151 -6.52 -2.62 -5.32
C THR A 151 -6.64 -2.84 -6.83
N LEU A 152 -5.91 -3.80 -7.40
CA LEU A 152 -6.02 -4.17 -8.82
C LEU A 152 -7.42 -4.68 -9.15
N VAL A 153 -7.91 -5.68 -8.41
CA VAL A 153 -9.24 -6.26 -8.58
C VAL A 153 -10.32 -5.19 -8.40
N SER A 154 -10.17 -4.31 -7.39
CA SER A 154 -11.09 -3.18 -7.17
C SER A 154 -11.16 -2.27 -8.41
N GLY A 155 -10.01 -1.89 -8.97
CA GLY A 155 -9.93 -1.09 -10.20
C GLY A 155 -10.58 -1.78 -11.40
N LEU A 156 -10.29 -3.07 -11.61
CA LEU A 156 -10.91 -3.86 -12.69
C LEU A 156 -12.43 -4.01 -12.50
N MET A 157 -12.90 -4.18 -11.26
CA MET A 157 -14.32 -4.20 -10.95
C MET A 157 -14.99 -2.88 -11.35
N TYR A 158 -14.39 -1.72 -11.03
CA TYR A 158 -14.91 -0.41 -11.44
C TYR A 158 -14.97 -0.21 -12.96
N LEU A 159 -14.06 -0.82 -13.73
CA LEU A 159 -14.13 -0.78 -15.20
C LEU A 159 -15.35 -1.52 -15.76
N VAL A 160 -15.78 -2.60 -15.11
CA VAL A 160 -16.89 -3.45 -15.58
C VAL A 160 -18.23 -2.99 -15.01
N LEU A 161 -18.22 -2.35 -13.84
CA LEU A 161 -19.42 -1.86 -13.17
C LEU A 161 -20.14 -0.81 -14.01
N ARG A 162 -21.45 -1.00 -14.15
CA ARG A 162 -22.37 -0.13 -14.88
C ARG A 162 -23.52 0.27 -13.99
N LYS A 163 -23.87 1.56 -13.96
CA LYS A 163 -25.02 2.05 -13.19
C LYS A 163 -26.31 1.48 -13.81
N ARG A 164 -27.03 0.67 -13.04
CA ARG A 164 -28.35 0.13 -13.41
C ARG A 164 -29.46 1.06 -12.90
N LYS A 165 -30.69 0.82 -13.36
CA LYS A 165 -31.89 1.54 -12.92
C LYS A 165 -32.11 1.32 -11.43
#